data_AF-A0A726NZD7-F1
#
_entry.id   AF-A0A726NZD7-F1
#
_cell.length_a   1.000
_cell.length_b   1.000
_cell.length_c   1.000
_cell.angle_alpha   90.00
_cell.angle_beta   90.00
_cell.angle_gamma   90.00
#
_symmetry.space_group_name_H-M   'P 1'
#
loop_
_entity.id
_entity.type
_entity.pdbx_description
1 polymer ?
#
loop_
_entity_poly.entity_id
_entity_poly.type
_entity_poly.pdbx_seq_one_letter_code
_entity_poly.pdbx_strand_id
1 'polypeptide(L)' 'DFKRKAEMRLNSFISKAGIMVMATHDDELAKSVCNKFIRLEHGEIVSKGGF' A
#
# COMPACT_ATOMS: atom_id res chain seq x y z
N ASP A 1 12.43 -16.97 -5.03
CA ASP A 1 11.33 -16.96 -6.03
C ASP A 1 9.94 -16.54 -5.55
N PHE A 2 9.51 -16.91 -4.33
CA PHE A 2 8.13 -16.62 -3.87
C PHE A 2 7.79 -15.12 -3.80
N LYS A 3 8.65 -14.31 -3.16
CA LYS A 3 8.48 -12.85 -3.06
C LYS A 3 8.34 -12.18 -4.44
N ARG A 4 9.24 -12.50 -5.36
CA ARG A 4 9.22 -12.00 -6.74
C ARG A 4 7.91 -12.33 -7.48
N LYS A 5 7.38 -13.55 -7.30
CA LYS A 5 6.07 -13.93 -7.88
C LYS A 5 4.91 -13.17 -7.25
N ALA A 6 4.97 -12.91 -5.94
CA ALA A 6 3.96 -12.12 -5.23
C ALA A 6 3.98 -10.66 -5.69
N GLU A 7 5.15 -10.05 -5.82
CA GLU A 7 5.33 -8.69 -6.36
C GLU A 7 4.78 -8.55 -7.78
N MET A 8 5.11 -9.48 -8.68
CA MET A 8 4.58 -9.45 -10.06
C MET A 8 3.05 -9.56 -10.09
N ARG A 9 2.45 -10.41 -9.25
CA ARG A 9 1.00 -10.53 -9.15
C ARG A 9 0.36 -9.25 -8.62
N LEU A 10 0.95 -8.67 -7.57
CA LEU A 10 0.49 -7.41 -6.98
C LEU A 10 0.54 -6.28 -8.02
N ASN A 11 1.66 -6.12 -8.73
CA ASN A 11 1.83 -5.10 -9.76
C ASN A 11 0.86 -5.29 -10.94
N SER A 12 0.64 -6.53 -11.37
CA SER A 12 -0.34 -6.84 -12.42
C SER A 12 -1.79 -6.56 -11.98
N PHE A 13 -2.07 -6.68 -10.68
CA PHE A 13 -3.36 -6.35 -10.11
C PHE A 13 -3.57 -4.84 -10.00
N ILE A 14 -2.56 -4.11 -9.49
CA ILE A 14 -2.57 -2.64 -9.40
C ILE A 14 -2.75 -2.01 -10.78
N SER A 15 -2.04 -2.51 -11.81
CA SER A 15 -2.14 -1.93 -13.16
C SER A 15 -3.51 -2.10 -13.82
N LYS A 16 -4.31 -3.06 -13.35
CA LYS A 16 -5.68 -3.29 -13.82
C LYS A 16 -6.74 -2.64 -12.92
N ALA A 17 -6.40 -2.39 -11.65
CA ALA A 17 -7.29 -1.80 -10.68
C ALA A 17 -7.25 -0.27 -10.78
N GLY A 18 -8.41 0.39 -10.70
CA GLY A 18 -8.47 1.85 -10.64
C GLY A 18 -7.90 2.43 -9.33
N ILE A 19 -8.07 1.70 -8.22
CA ILE A 19 -7.61 2.08 -6.87
C ILE A 19 -7.27 0.79 -6.08
N MET A 20 -6.15 0.79 -5.36
CA MET A 20 -5.80 -0.24 -4.37
C MET A 20 -5.81 0.37 -2.96
N VAL A 21 -6.44 -0.32 -2.00
CA VAL A 21 -6.37 0.03 -0.57
C VAL A 21 -5.69 -1.11 0.17
N MET A 22 -4.66 -0.78 0.96
CA MET A 22 -3.89 -1.73 1.76
C MET A 22 -3.67 -1.18 3.17
N ALA A 23 -3.84 -2.03 4.19
CA ALA A 23 -3.49 -1.73 5.57
C ALA A 23 -2.25 -2.56 5.95
N THR A 24 -1.23 -1.90 6.50
CA THR A 24 0.04 -2.54 6.88
C THR A 24 0.65 -1.78 8.06
N HIS A 25 1.53 -2.47 8.80
CA HIS A 25 2.42 -1.87 9.81
C HIS A 25 3.85 -1.69 9.29
N ASP A 26 4.11 -2.07 8.03
CA ASP A 26 5.39 -1.89 7.34
C ASP A 26 5.31 -0.65 6.43
N ASP A 27 5.98 0.41 6.86
CA ASP A 27 6.00 1.70 6.15
C ASP A 27 6.74 1.62 4.81
N GLU A 28 7.78 0.79 4.70
CA GLU A 28 8.56 0.65 3.46
C GLU A 28 7.73 -0.10 2.41
N LEU A 29 6.99 -1.12 2.83
CA LEU A 29 6.02 -1.77 1.94
C LEU A 29 4.97 -0.78 1.47
N ALA A 30 4.37 0.02 2.36
CA ALA A 30 3.36 1.01 2.00
C ALA A 30 3.89 2.03 0.96
N LYS A 31 5.09 2.58 1.17
CA LYS A 31 5.74 3.49 0.21
C LYS A 31 6.04 2.85 -1.14
N SER A 32 6.39 1.56 -1.16
CA SER A 32 6.76 0.87 -2.39
C SER A 32 5.59 0.60 -3.33
N VAL A 33 4.35 0.57 -2.83
CA VAL A 33 3.15 0.17 -3.60
C VAL A 33 2.03 1.20 -3.64
N CYS A 34 1.98 2.14 -2.70
CA CYS A 34 0.94 3.16 -2.61
C CYS A 34 1.49 4.54 -2.98
N ASN A 35 0.63 5.41 -3.52
CA ASN A 35 0.95 6.82 -3.80
C ASN A 35 0.38 7.78 -2.75
N LYS A 36 -0.40 7.27 -1.79
CA LYS A 36 -1.03 8.01 -0.71
C LYS A 36 -1.07 7.18 0.57
N PHE A 37 -1.15 7.86 1.70
CA PHE A 37 -1.26 7.22 3.01
C PHE A 37 -2.30 7.90 3.91
N ILE A 38 -2.82 7.10 4.84
CA ILE A 38 -3.64 7.53 5.96
C ILE A 38 -3.09 6.81 7.18
N ARG A 39 -2.62 7.57 8.17
CA ARG A 39 -2.16 7.05 9.45
C ARG A 39 -3.32 7.09 10.43
N LEU A 40 -3.59 5.94 11.04
CA LEU A 40 -4.64 5.77 12.04
C LEU A 40 -3.99 5.51 13.40
N GLU A 41 -4.44 6.22 14.43
CA GLU A 41 -4.10 5.94 15.82
C GLU A 41 -5.38 5.94 16.65
N HIS A 42 -5.58 4.92 17.48
CA HIS A 42 -6.75 4.80 18.36
C HIS A 42 -8.12 5.02 17.68
N GLY A 43 -8.24 4.70 16.39
CA GLY A 43 -9.47 4.88 15.62
C GLY A 43 -9.63 6.25 14.95
N GLU A 44 -8.65 7.15 15.09
CA GLU A 44 -8.67 8.48 14.48
C GLU A 44 -7.62 8.63 13.37
N ILE A 45 -7.93 9.46 12.37
CA ILE A 45 -6.97 9.83 11.32
C ILE A 45 -6.07 10.94 11.87
N VAL A 46 -4.83 10.57 12.17
CA VAL A 46 -3.83 11.52 12.71
C VAL A 46 -2.99 12.19 11.63
N SER A 47 -2.86 11.57 10.45
CA SER A 47 -2.18 12.19 9.29
C SER A 47 -2.57 11.53 7.98
N LYS A 48 -2.55 12.29 6.88
CA LYS A 48 -2.77 11.79 5.51
C LYS A 48 -1.97 12.61 4.50
N GLY A 49 -1.52 11.99 3.41
CA GLY A 49 -0.71 12.67 2.41
C GLY A 49 -0.35 11.79 1.20
N GLY A 50 0.49 12.32 0.32
CA GLY A 50 1.23 11.52 -0.66
C GLY A 50 2.48 10.92 -0.01
N PHE A 51 2.89 9.75 -0.50
CA PHE A 51 4.22 9.22 -0.18
C PHE A 51 5.30 9.89 -1.03
#